data_AF-A0A376ERT0-F1
#
_entry.id   AF-A0A376ERT0-F1
#
_cell.length_a   1.000
_cell.length_b   1.000
_cell.length_c   1.000
_cell.angle_alpha   90.00
_cell.angle_beta   90.00
_cell.angle_gamma   90.00
#
_symmetry.space_group_name_H-M   'P 1'
#
loop_
_entity.id
_entity.type
_entity.pdbx_description
1 polymer ?
#
loop_
_entity_poly.entity_id
_entity_poly.type
_entity_poly.pdbx_seq_one_letter_code
_entity_poly.pdbx_strand_id
1 'polypeptide(L)'
;MLLGEYEEAVTILERALKEHDRAELYYQLSNCYFNLKRAEKGAESLQKALSIDPSLAPDMQKKYPFIKDEVKKVKAKVKKKNS
;
A
#
# COMPACT_ATOMS: atom_id res chain seq x y z
N MET A 1 11.66 14.50 1.38
CA MET A 1 10.49 14.05 2.16
C MET A 1 10.99 13.40 3.43
N LEU A 2 10.45 13.89 4.54
CA LEU A 2 10.93 13.70 5.90
C LEU A 2 10.53 12.30 6.39
N LEU A 3 11.47 11.49 6.85
CA LEU A 3 11.17 10.19 7.47
C LEU A 3 10.10 10.31 8.58
N GLY A 4 10.11 11.41 9.34
CA GLY A 4 9.11 11.70 10.36
C GLY A 4 7.67 11.81 9.82
N GLU A 5 7.48 12.44 8.66
CA GLU A 5 6.13 12.58 8.06
C GLU A 5 5.55 11.22 7.68
N TYR A 6 6.37 10.27 7.25
CA TYR A 6 5.91 8.92 6.93
C TYR A 6 5.58 8.11 8.19
N GLU A 7 6.29 8.29 9.30
CA GLU A 7 5.96 7.61 10.57
C GLU A 7 4.65 8.15 11.17
N GLU A 8 4.44 9.46 11.10
CA GLU A 8 3.17 10.07 11.48
C GLU A 8 2.04 9.61 10.57
N ALA A 9 2.26 9.57 9.25
CA ALA A 9 1.28 9.07 8.29
C ALA A 9 0.92 7.61 8.56
N VAL A 10 1.90 6.74 8.85
CA VAL A 10 1.63 5.35 9.26
C VAL A 10 0.71 5.32 10.48
N THR A 11 1.01 6.11 11.51
CA THR A 11 0.20 6.15 12.73
C THR A 11 -1.24 6.60 12.47
N ILE A 12 -1.43 7.61 11.63
CA ILE A 12 -2.75 8.12 11.25
C ILE A 12 -3.51 7.08 10.43
N LEU A 13 -2.86 6.47 9.44
CA LEU A 13 -3.46 5.46 8.56
C LEU A 13 -3.83 4.20 9.34
N GLU A 14 -3.00 3.73 10.27
CA GLU A 14 -3.31 2.59 11.13
C GLU A 14 -4.50 2.87 12.04
N ARG A 15 -4.66 4.09 12.54
CA ARG A 15 -5.87 4.49 13.29
C ARG A 15 -7.09 4.53 12.39
N ALA A 16 -6.98 5.12 11.20
CA ALA A 16 -8.08 5.20 10.24
C ALA A 16 -8.56 3.80 9.81
N LEU A 17 -7.64 2.84 9.65
CA LEU A 17 -7.95 1.46 9.30
C LEU A 17 -8.71 0.70 10.39
N LYS A 18 -8.70 1.16 11.65
CA LYS A 18 -9.55 0.57 12.71
C LYS A 18 -11.03 0.87 12.50
N GLU A 19 -11.33 2.04 11.94
CA GLU A 19 -12.70 2.50 11.68
C GLU A 19 -13.15 2.23 10.24
N HIS A 20 -12.19 2.19 9.31
CA HIS A 20 -12.45 2.14 7.88
C HIS A 20 -11.53 1.14 7.18
N ASP A 21 -12.04 -0.04 6.87
CA ASP A 21 -11.31 -1.06 6.12
C ASP A 21 -11.36 -0.77 4.60
N ARG A 22 -10.54 0.18 4.14
CA ARG A 22 -10.56 0.66 2.74
C ARG A 22 -9.25 0.40 2.00
N ALA A 23 -9.36 -0.09 0.76
CA ALA A 23 -8.24 -0.39 -0.12
C ALA A 23 -7.27 0.80 -0.28
N GLU A 24 -7.81 2.03 -0.40
CA GLU A 24 -6.98 3.24 -0.56
C GLU A 24 -6.09 3.50 0.67
N LEU A 25 -6.60 3.27 1.88
CA LEU A 25 -5.84 3.47 3.11
C LEU A 25 -4.69 2.47 3.22
N TYR A 26 -4.93 1.19 2.90
CA TYR A 26 -3.88 0.19 2.82
C TYR A 26 -2.83 0.51 1.74
N TYR A 27 -3.26 1.06 0.59
CA TYR A 27 -2.33 1.46 -0.46
C TYR A 27 -1.44 2.62 0.01
N GLN A 28 -2.03 3.65 0.61
CA GLN A 28 -1.27 4.77 1.18
C GLN A 28 -0.32 4.31 2.29
N LEU A 29 -0.77 3.37 3.13
CA LEU A 29 0.05 2.77 4.19
C LEU A 29 1.24 2.02 3.60
N SER A 30 1.02 1.26 2.52
CA SER A 30 2.10 0.57 1.82
C SER A 30 3.17 1.53 1.30
N ASN A 31 2.74 2.65 0.73
CA ASN A 31 3.64 3.68 0.22
C ASN A 31 4.49 4.28 1.36
N CYS A 32 3.87 4.57 2.51
CA CYS A 32 4.61 5.06 3.68
C CYS A 32 5.64 4.03 4.15
N TYR A 33 5.25 2.75 4.23
CA TYR A 33 6.16 1.68 4.62
C TYR A 33 7.34 1.49 3.65
N PHE A 34 7.13 1.61 2.33
CA PHE A 34 8.23 1.55 1.37
C PHE A 34 9.20 2.72 1.53
N ASN A 35 8.70 3.94 1.76
CA ASN A 35 9.54 5.12 2.01
C ASN A 35 10.32 5.00 3.33
N LEU A 36 9.76 4.33 4.34
CA LEU A 36 10.44 3.99 5.60
C LEU A 36 11.40 2.80 5.50
N LYS A 37 11.65 2.26 4.29
CA LYS A 37 12.44 1.04 4.04
C LYS A 37 11.90 -0.23 4.74
N ARG A 38 10.62 -0.22 5.14
CA ARG A 38 9.92 -1.38 5.75
C ARG A 38 9.20 -2.16 4.65
N ALA A 39 9.97 -2.75 3.74
CA ALA A 39 9.44 -3.36 2.50
C ALA A 39 8.45 -4.51 2.76
N GLU A 40 8.65 -5.32 3.80
CA GLU A 40 7.74 -6.42 4.13
C GLU A 40 6.35 -5.94 4.51
N LYS A 41 6.25 -4.96 5.42
CA LYS A 41 4.98 -4.33 5.81
C LYS A 41 4.33 -3.59 4.64
N GLY A 42 5.14 -2.97 3.80
CA GLY A 42 4.69 -2.34 2.56
C GLY A 42 4.00 -3.34 1.64
N ALA A 43 4.65 -4.48 1.38
CA ALA A 43 4.10 -5.53 0.54
C ALA A 43 2.82 -6.15 1.12
N GLU A 44 2.76 -6.36 2.44
CA GLU A 44 1.56 -6.89 3.10
C GLU A 44 0.37 -5.92 2.97
N SER A 45 0.60 -4.63 3.24
CA SER A 45 -0.43 -3.59 3.12
C SER A 45 -0.89 -3.46 1.67
N LEU A 46 0.04 -3.49 0.72
CA LEU A 46 -0.30 -3.43 -0.70
C LEU A 46 -1.08 -4.67 -1.17
N GLN A 47 -0.75 -5.85 -0.63
CA GLN A 47 -1.50 -7.07 -0.92
C GLN A 47 -2.95 -6.94 -0.43
N LYS A 48 -3.17 -6.45 0.81
CA LYS A 48 -4.52 -6.20 1.34
C LYS A 48 -5.28 -5.21 0.46
N ALA A 49 -4.65 -4.09 0.08
CA ALA A 49 -5.26 -3.09 -0.79
C ALA A 49 -5.76 -3.70 -2.11
N LEU A 50 -4.90 -4.47 -2.78
CA LEU A 50 -5.21 -5.08 -4.09
C LEU A 50 -6.17 -6.28 -3.98
N SER A 51 -6.26 -6.91 -2.81
CA SER A 51 -7.25 -7.95 -2.55
C SER A 51 -8.65 -7.37 -2.32
N ILE A 52 -8.76 -6.19 -1.69
CA ILE A 52 -10.03 -5.48 -1.49
C ILE A 52 -10.50 -4.84 -2.80
N ASP A 53 -9.62 -4.08 -3.46
CA ASP A 53 -9.92 -3.45 -4.75
C ASP A 53 -8.73 -3.58 -5.72
N PRO A 54 -8.77 -4.58 -6.63
CA PRO A 54 -7.76 -4.74 -7.67
C PRO A 54 -7.73 -3.61 -8.71
N SER A 55 -8.84 -2.88 -8.87
CA SER A 55 -9.02 -1.81 -9.86
C SER A 55 -8.43 -0.47 -9.40
N LEU A 56 -8.13 -0.34 -8.11
CA LEU A 56 -7.46 0.82 -7.50
C LEU A 56 -6.03 1.03 -8.03
N ALA A 57 -5.34 -0.06 -8.39
CA ALA A 57 -3.93 -0.03 -8.78
C ALA A 57 -3.56 0.96 -9.90
N PRO A 58 -4.27 1.04 -11.04
CA PRO A 58 -3.98 2.01 -12.10
C PRO A 58 -4.06 3.47 -11.65
N ASP A 59 -5.09 3.87 -10.89
CA ASP A 59 -5.22 5.27 -10.44
C ASP A 59 -4.18 5.62 -9.38
N MET A 60 -3.91 4.70 -8.46
CA MET A 60 -2.86 4.90 -7.47
C MET A 60 -1.45 4.89 -8.08
N GLN A 61 -1.19 4.14 -9.15
CA GLN A 61 0.09 4.19 -9.87
C GLN A 61 0.36 5.54 -10.54
N LYS A 62 -0.68 6.26 -10.97
CA LYS A 62 -0.54 7.63 -11.48
C LYS A 62 -0.15 8.58 -10.35
N LYS A 63 -0.73 8.40 -9.16
CA LYS A 63 -0.50 9.24 -7.98
C LYS A 63 0.85 8.94 -7.30
N TYR A 64 1.28 7.68 -7.30
CA TYR A 64 2.48 7.19 -6.63
C TYR A 64 3.37 6.37 -7.59
N PRO A 65 4.04 7.04 -8.56
CA PRO A 65 4.84 6.33 -9.56
C PRO A 65 6.04 5.58 -8.95
N PHE A 66 6.52 6.02 -7.79
CA PHE A 66 7.71 5.47 -7.11
C PHE A 66 7.56 4.01 -6.66
N ILE A 67 6.34 3.57 -6.36
CA ILE A 67 6.08 2.19 -5.90
C ILE A 67 5.53 1.29 -7.01
N LYS A 68 5.55 1.74 -8.27
CA LYS A 68 5.00 1.01 -9.41
C LYS A 68 5.58 -0.40 -9.56
N ASP A 69 6.88 -0.57 -9.32
CA ASP A 69 7.52 -1.87 -9.44
C ASP A 69 7.12 -2.82 -8.29
N GLU A 70 6.97 -2.29 -7.07
CA GLU A 70 6.43 -3.05 -5.95
C GLU A 70 4.97 -3.46 -6.19
N VAL A 71 4.15 -2.57 -6.76
CA VAL A 71 2.77 -2.87 -7.19
C VAL A 71 2.73 -4.00 -8.19
N LYS A 72 3.60 -4.00 -9.21
CA LYS A 72 3.66 -5.10 -10.19
C LYS A 72 4.03 -6.44 -9.51
N LYS A 73 5.04 -6.44 -8.64
CA LYS A 73 5.49 -7.64 -7.91
C LYS A 73 4.35 -8.20 -7.04
N VAL A 74 3.69 -7.35 -6.27
CA VAL A 74 2.60 -7.76 -5.37
C VAL A 74 1.38 -8.20 -6.16
N LYS A 75 0.99 -7.48 -7.22
CA LYS A 75 -0.13 -7.86 -8.09
C LYS A 75 0.06 -9.23 -8.73
N ALA A 76 1.29 -9.56 -9.16
CA ALA A 76 1.62 -10.89 -9.68
C ALA A 76 1.47 -11.99 -8.61
N LYS A 77 1.87 -11.71 -7.37
CA LYS A 77 1.70 -12.64 -6.23
C LYS A 77 0.23 -12.84 -5.86
N VAL A 78 -0.57 -11.77 -5.83
CA VAL A 78 -2.02 -11.85 -5.53
C VAL A 78 -2.74 -12.67 -6.59
N LYS A 79 -2.45 -12.44 -7.88
CA LYS A 79 -3.06 -13.20 -8.98
C LYS A 79 -2.77 -14.70 -8.89
N LYS A 80 -1.54 -15.08 -8.53
CA LYS A 80 -1.14 -16.49 -8.34
C LYS A 80 -1.84 -17.16 -7.15
N LYS A 81 -2.19 -16.41 -6.10
CA LYS A 81 -2.84 -16.96 -4.90
C LYS A 81 -4.34 -17.18 -5.08
N ASN A 82 -4.94 -16.50 -6.05
CA ASN A 82 -6.38 -16.57 -6.36
C ASN A 82 -6.68 -17.43 -7.62
N SER A 83 -5.70 -18.16 -8.16
CA SER A 83 -5.85 -19.08 -9.31
C SER A 83 -5.82 -20.53 -8.87
#